data_AF-A0A258ZKU2-F1
#
_entry.id   AF-A0A258ZKU2-F1
#
_cell.length_a   1.000
_cell.length_b   1.000
_cell.length_c   1.000
_cell.angle_alpha   90.00
_cell.angle_beta   90.00
_cell.angle_gamma   90.00
#
_symmetry.space_group_name_H-M   'P 1'
#
loop_
_entity.id
_entity.type
_entity.pdbx_description
1 polymer ?
#
loop_
_entity_poly.entity_id
_entity_poly.type
_entity_poly.pdbx_seq_one_letter_code
_entity_poly.pdbx_strand_id
1 'polypeptide(L)'
;MLFSEYMHEWLYGKNGYYGSYNPIGKKGDFYTAVSTSKFFGGSIAQHIIKRIDEGFLAHDSLICEIGAHHGYLLADIIEFLHTLRPQLLQT
;
A
#
# COMPACT_ATOMS: atom_id res chain seq x y z
N MET A 1 31.67 11.02 -0.14
CA MET A 1 30.23 10.76 -0.29
C MET A 1 29.98 9.30 0.04
N LEU A 2 29.12 9.05 1.01
CA LEU A 2 28.66 7.70 1.33
C LEU A 2 27.70 7.23 0.25
N PHE A 3 27.61 5.91 0.05
CA PHE A 3 26.65 5.35 -0.90
C PHE A 3 25.19 5.73 -0.56
N SER A 4 24.87 5.89 0.72
CA SER A 4 23.56 6.36 1.18
C SER A 4 23.23 7.78 0.70
N GLU A 5 24.20 8.69 0.74
CA GLU A 5 24.05 10.07 0.27
C GLU A 5 23.85 10.10 -1.25
N TYR A 6 24.62 9.28 -1.98
CA TYR A 6 24.45 9.12 -3.43
C TYR A 6 23.06 8.59 -3.80
N MET A 7 22.61 7.50 -3.16
CA MET A 7 21.30 6.91 -3.44
C MET A 7 20.16 7.83 -3.07
N HIS A 8 20.30 8.61 -1.99
CA HIS A 8 19.29 9.59 -1.60
C HIS A 8 19.11 10.66 -2.68
N GLU A 9 20.21 11.26 -3.16
CA GLU A 9 20.14 12.27 -4.22
C GLU A 9 19.60 11.66 -5.53
N TRP A 10 20.04 10.45 -5.88
CA TRP A 10 19.61 9.78 -7.12
C TRP A 10 18.12 9.40 -7.12
N LEU A 11 17.57 8.99 -5.97
CA LEU A 11 16.16 8.59 -5.86
C LEU A 11 15.22 9.76 -5.59
N TYR A 12 15.61 10.70 -4.73
CA TYR A 12 14.72 11.70 -4.12
C TYR A 12 15.18 13.15 -4.28
N GLY A 13 16.33 13.40 -4.92
CA GLY A 13 16.83 14.75 -5.21
C GLY A 13 15.93 15.51 -6.20
N LYS A 14 16.34 16.72 -6.57
CA LYS A 14 15.55 17.62 -7.45
C LYS A 14 15.07 16.96 -8.75
N ASN A 15 15.91 16.08 -9.32
CA ASN A 15 15.62 15.29 -10.52
C ASN A 15 15.64 13.78 -10.21
N GLY A 16 15.38 13.41 -8.96
CA GLY A 16 15.44 12.03 -8.50
C GLY A 16 14.38 11.16 -9.17
N TYR A 17 14.67 9.87 -9.27
CA TYR A 17 13.82 8.90 -9.97
C TYR A 17 12.34 8.93 -9.52
N TYR A 18 12.08 9.08 -8.22
CA TYR A 18 10.71 9.16 -7.67
C TYR A 18 10.13 10.57 -7.67
N GLY A 19 10.90 11.60 -8.06
CA GLY A 19 10.45 12.98 -8.17
C GLY A 19 9.73 13.29 -9.48
N SER A 20 10.00 12.53 -10.55
CA SER A 20 9.26 12.57 -11.81
C SER A 20 8.26 11.43 -11.89
N TYR A 21 7.06 11.68 -12.41
CA TYR A 21 6.06 10.65 -12.63
C TYR A 21 6.50 9.71 -13.77
N ASN A 22 7.19 8.62 -13.42
CA ASN A 22 7.40 7.50 -14.32
C ASN A 22 6.21 6.52 -14.16
N PRO A 23 5.59 6.04 -15.25
CA PRO A 23 4.52 5.07 -15.12
C PRO A 23 5.06 3.80 -14.45
N ILE A 24 4.51 3.45 -13.28
CA ILE A 24 4.74 2.17 -12.60
C ILE A 24 3.57 1.24 -12.93
N GLY A 25 3.84 -0.03 -13.23
CA GLY A 25 2.81 -1.03 -13.53
C GLY A 25 3.21 -1.98 -14.67
N LYS A 26 2.25 -2.79 -15.16
CA LYS A 26 2.50 -3.83 -16.19
C LYS A 26 3.11 -3.31 -17.50
N LYS A 27 2.95 -2.02 -17.81
CA LYS A 27 3.52 -1.33 -18.97
C LYS A 27 4.54 -0.25 -18.58
N GLY A 28 4.88 -0.19 -17.29
CA GLY A 28 5.77 0.79 -16.69
C GLY A 28 7.18 0.25 -16.48
N ASP A 29 8.00 1.03 -15.77
CA ASP A 29 9.41 0.68 -15.50
C ASP A 29 9.57 -0.62 -14.69
N PHE A 30 8.62 -0.90 -13.80
CA PHE A 30 8.52 -2.15 -13.07
C PHE A 30 7.08 -2.39 -12.62
N TYR A 31 6.75 -3.64 -12.31
CA TYR A 31 5.43 -4.04 -11.80
C TYR A 31 5.52 -4.43 -10.31
N THR A 32 4.41 -4.23 -9.59
CA THR A 32 4.28 -4.62 -8.17
C THR A 32 3.17 -5.65 -7.99
N ALA A 33 3.12 -6.32 -6.83
CA ALA A 33 2.03 -7.27 -6.51
C ALA A 33 0.64 -6.62 -6.61
N VAL A 34 0.53 -5.35 -6.19
CA VAL A 34 -0.68 -4.51 -6.31
C VAL A 34 -1.16 -4.43 -7.76
N SER A 35 -0.24 -4.43 -8.73
CA SER A 35 -0.57 -4.35 -10.16
C SER A 35 -1.04 -5.66 -10.78
N THR A 36 -0.95 -6.79 -10.04
CA THR A 36 -1.26 -8.11 -10.58
C THR A 36 -2.73 -8.50 -10.41
N SER A 37 -3.27 -8.30 -9.20
CA SER A 37 -4.60 -8.74 -8.81
C SER A 37 -5.04 -8.08 -7.50
N LYS A 38 -6.33 -7.68 -7.43
CA LYS A 38 -6.95 -7.15 -6.20
C LYS A 38 -6.91 -8.10 -5.00
N PHE A 39 -6.75 -9.40 -5.27
CA PHE A 39 -6.60 -10.40 -4.21
C PHE A 39 -5.33 -10.20 -3.36
N PHE A 40 -4.33 -9.47 -3.84
CA PHE A 40 -3.20 -9.08 -3.00
C PHE A 40 -3.68 -8.16 -1.86
N GLY A 41 -4.38 -7.07 -2.17
CA GLY A 41 -5.00 -6.21 -1.15
C GLY A 41 -6.04 -6.96 -0.30
N GLY A 42 -6.83 -7.83 -0.93
CA GLY A 42 -7.79 -8.68 -0.21
C GLY A 42 -7.14 -9.63 0.81
N SER A 43 -5.95 -10.17 0.52
CA SER A 43 -5.22 -11.01 1.47
C SER A 43 -4.73 -10.21 2.69
N ILE A 44 -4.34 -8.95 2.49
CA ILE A 44 -3.96 -8.03 3.57
C ILE A 44 -5.19 -7.65 4.40
N ALA A 45 -6.33 -7.35 3.75
CA ALA A 45 -7.59 -7.09 4.44
C ALA A 45 -8.01 -8.28 5.34
N GLN A 46 -7.93 -9.50 4.81
CA GLN A 46 -8.21 -10.71 5.58
C GLN A 46 -7.24 -10.89 6.75
N HIS A 47 -5.96 -10.57 6.56
CA HIS A 47 -4.99 -10.59 7.64
C HIS A 47 -5.35 -9.57 8.74
N ILE A 48 -5.71 -8.34 8.37
CA ILE A 48 -6.14 -7.30 9.31
C ILE A 48 -7.35 -7.76 10.13
N ILE A 49 -8.39 -8.29 9.48
CA ILE A 49 -9.57 -8.83 10.16
C ILE A 49 -9.18 -9.90 11.18
N LYS A 50 -8.32 -10.85 10.77
CA LYS A 50 -7.82 -11.90 11.67
C LYS A 50 -7.08 -11.32 12.87
N ARG A 51 -6.25 -10.28 12.69
CA ARG A 51 -5.53 -9.63 13.80
C ARG A 51 -6.46 -8.92 14.77
N ILE A 52 -7.58 -8.37 14.29
CA ILE A 52 -8.64 -7.81 15.13
C ILE A 52 -9.36 -8.93 15.90
N ASP A 53 -9.72 -10.03 15.24
CA ASP A 53 -10.39 -11.18 15.87
C ASP A 53 -9.57 -11.84 16.97
N GLU A 54 -8.26 -11.90 16.78
CA GLU A 54 -7.30 -12.42 17.75
C GLU A 54 -7.03 -11.43 18.90
N GLY A 55 -7.66 -10.26 18.90
CA GLY A 55 -7.53 -9.23 19.94
C GLY A 55 -6.19 -8.49 19.94
N PHE A 56 -5.39 -8.62 18.88
CA PHE A 56 -4.10 -7.91 18.78
C PHE A 56 -4.25 -6.49 18.24
N LEU A 57 -5.13 -6.30 17.26
CA LEU A 57 -5.52 -4.97 16.80
C LEU A 57 -6.85 -4.59 17.45
N ALA A 58 -6.97 -3.32 17.83
CA ALA A 58 -8.26 -2.76 18.21
C ALA A 58 -9.15 -2.59 16.97
N HIS A 59 -10.47 -2.66 17.15
CA HIS A 59 -11.44 -2.55 16.05
C HIS A 59 -11.41 -1.17 15.36
N ASP A 60 -10.92 -0.15 16.05
CA ASP A 60 -10.76 1.25 15.63
C ASP A 60 -9.31 1.59 15.23
N SER A 61 -8.50 0.59 14.89
CA SER A 61 -7.10 0.79 14.50
C SER A 61 -6.95 1.63 13.22
N LEU A 62 -5.92 2.49 13.19
CA LEU A 62 -5.53 3.24 11.99
C LEU A 62 -4.71 2.37 11.03
N ILE A 63 -5.09 2.36 9.76
CA ILE A 63 -4.29 1.76 8.66
C ILE A 63 -3.54 2.88 7.94
N CYS A 64 -2.22 2.74 7.80
CA CYS A 64 -1.35 3.70 7.11
C CYS A 64 -0.55 3.00 6.01
N GLU A 65 -0.65 3.50 4.77
CA GLU A 65 0.16 3.05 3.63
C GLU A 65 1.28 4.06 3.34
N ILE A 66 2.54 3.62 3.40
CA ILE A 66 3.71 4.43 3.04
C ILE A 66 4.09 4.11 1.59
N GLY A 67 4.18 5.13 0.74
CA GLY A 67 4.51 4.95 -0.68
C GLY A 67 3.32 4.45 -1.51
N ALA A 68 2.13 4.99 -1.25
CA ALA A 68 0.87 4.50 -1.85
C ALA A 68 0.77 4.65 -3.38
N HIS A 69 1.61 5.49 -3.99
CA HIS A 69 1.57 5.80 -5.42
C HIS A 69 0.15 6.20 -5.89
N HIS A 70 -0.59 5.28 -6.53
CA HIS A 70 -1.97 5.48 -6.99
C HIS A 70 -3.05 5.18 -5.94
N GLY A 71 -2.68 4.65 -4.78
CA GLY A 71 -3.61 4.26 -3.71
C GLY A 71 -4.38 2.97 -3.99
N TYR A 72 -4.01 2.19 -5.02
CA TYR A 72 -4.73 0.97 -5.39
C TYR A 72 -4.70 -0.10 -4.31
N LEU A 73 -3.60 -0.23 -3.57
CA LEU A 73 -3.52 -1.19 -2.48
C LEU A 73 -4.51 -0.86 -1.38
N LEU A 74 -4.52 0.38 -0.89
CA LEU A 74 -5.48 0.80 0.13
C LEU A 74 -6.93 0.71 -0.39
N ALA A 75 -7.18 1.03 -1.66
CA ALA A 75 -8.49 0.86 -2.27
C ALA A 75 -8.96 -0.61 -2.24
N ASP A 76 -8.10 -1.55 -2.64
CA ASP A 76 -8.38 -2.98 -2.55
C ASP A 76 -8.63 -3.41 -1.10
N ILE A 77 -7.82 -2.93 -0.15
CA ILE A 77 -7.99 -3.25 1.28
C ILE A 77 -9.37 -2.76 1.76
N ILE A 78 -9.76 -1.53 1.44
CA ILE A 78 -11.06 -0.96 1.83
C ILE A 78 -12.21 -1.74 1.18
N GLU A 79 -12.11 -2.09 -0.11
CA GLU A 79 -13.12 -2.89 -0.81
C GLU A 79 -13.36 -4.22 -0.09
N PHE A 80 -12.28 -4.95 0.24
CA PHE A 80 -12.38 -6.24 0.92
C PHE A 80 -12.81 -6.11 2.38
N LEU A 81 -12.39 -5.09 3.12
CA LEU A 81 -12.89 -4.83 4.48
C LEU A 81 -14.40 -4.57 4.45
N HIS A 82 -14.86 -3.76 3.50
CA HIS A 82 -16.29 -3.50 3.31
C HIS A 82 -17.06 -4.78 2.94
N THR A 83 -16.52 -5.63 2.08
CA THR A 83 -17.17 -6.88 1.68
C THR A 83 -17.21 -7.92 2.81
N LEU A 84 -16.12 -8.10 3.55
CA LEU A 84 -15.97 -9.18 4.51
C LEU A 84 -16.43 -8.80 5.91
N ARG A 85 -16.26 -7.53 6.30
CA ARG A 85 -16.58 -7.04 7.64
C ARG A 85 -16.98 -5.56 7.65
N PRO A 86 -18.13 -5.21 7.04
CA PRO A 86 -18.56 -3.81 6.88
C PRO A 86 -18.71 -3.04 8.20
N GLN A 87 -18.91 -3.73 9.33
CA GLN A 87 -19.02 -3.10 10.65
C GLN A 87 -17.75 -2.35 11.06
N LEU A 88 -16.57 -2.73 10.53
CA LEU A 88 -15.31 -2.04 10.80
C LEU A 88 -15.20 -0.66 10.13
N LEU A 89 -16.10 -0.33 9.20
CA LEU A 89 -16.10 0.93 8.46
C LEU A 89 -17.28 1.85 8.83
N GLN A 90 -18.08 1.47 9.82
CA GLN A 90 -19.17 2.31 10.32
C GLN A 90 -18.61 3.40 11.24
N THR A 91 -19.01 4.65 11.00
CA THR A 91 -18.59 5.84 11.75
C THR A 91 -19.78 6.50 12.42
#